data_AF-A0A667YIU7-F1
#
_entry.id   AF-A0A667YIU7-F1
#
_cell.length_a   1.000
_cell.length_b   1.000
_cell.length_c   1.000
_cell.angle_alpha   90.00
_cell.angle_beta   90.00
_cell.angle_gamma   90.00
#
_symmetry.space_group_name_H-M   'P 1'
#
loop_
_entity.id
_entity.type
_entity.pdbx_description
1 polymer ?
#
loop_
_entity_poly.entity_id
_entity_poly.type
_entity_poly.pdbx_seq_one_letter_code
_entity_poly.pdbx_strand_id
1 'polypeptide(L)'
;MWHTESTRVSAFQSNSFYATSTLFRPRCSSPALVSADPAPVVMPPVVEQAAEAPPAAAEVLQAAVTDSSLAELGLANHTPVGLIQNLLEFIHVDLGLPWWGAIVAGTVLARLAVFPVIVKGQREAAKLNNVLPEMTKLTTRMNEAKQSGNKFEFAKAYSELNLFQKKHDVNPLRGFLVPLVQAPVFISFFIALRKMAYLPVPSLQTGGALWFPDLTAADPFYILPLAVTGTMFFILELGAESGVDNPNLRAMKTVFRIMPFIILPLTINFPTAVFTYWLTSNCFSLGQVALLRHPLIRDKLKIPERISHPASALPQNDGFIESMKKGWKNAQLAQQLEERERRIKNHLDLAAKGPLRQTFTHNPLQQTGPPLAAASAKDKPASGKARPWKETIG
;
A
#
# COMPACT_ATOMS: atom_id res chain seq x y z
N MET A 1 25.79 35.22 5.93
CA MET A 1 26.64 34.00 5.97
C MET A 1 25.71 32.79 5.87
N TRP A 2 25.69 32.01 4.79
CA TRP A 2 26.45 32.10 3.53
C TRP A 2 25.50 32.08 2.31
N HIS A 3 26.04 32.45 1.15
CA HIS A 3 25.25 32.79 -0.04
C HIS A 3 24.73 31.58 -0.84
N THR A 4 23.60 31.85 -1.49
CA THR A 4 23.16 31.28 -2.76
C THR A 4 24.26 31.14 -3.81
N GLU A 5 24.23 30.08 -4.62
CA GLU A 5 24.15 30.27 -6.08
C GLU A 5 23.64 29.02 -6.82
N SER A 6 23.31 29.20 -8.10
CA SER A 6 22.53 28.28 -8.92
C SER A 6 23.15 28.15 -10.32
N THR A 7 22.75 27.09 -11.04
CA THR A 7 22.48 27.02 -12.50
C THR A 7 23.48 26.28 -13.40
N ARG A 8 22.89 25.56 -14.38
CA ARG A 8 23.44 24.93 -15.62
C ARG A 8 24.11 23.55 -15.39
N VAL A 9 23.66 22.41 -15.95
CA VAL A 9 22.95 21.98 -17.19
C VAL A 9 23.87 21.72 -18.39
N SER A 10 23.90 20.44 -18.81
CA SER A 10 24.39 19.85 -20.09
C SER A 10 25.89 20.01 -20.40
N ALA A 11 26.60 18.99 -20.94
CA ALA A 11 26.23 18.27 -22.16
C ALA A 11 26.77 16.82 -22.26
N PHE A 12 26.16 16.06 -23.16
CA PHE A 12 26.64 14.78 -23.72
C PHE A 12 27.96 14.95 -24.49
N GLN A 13 28.85 13.96 -24.44
CA GLN A 13 29.40 13.38 -25.68
C GLN A 13 29.99 11.98 -25.51
N SER A 14 29.62 11.09 -26.43
CA SER A 14 30.23 9.78 -26.70
C SER A 14 31.49 9.96 -27.57
N ASN A 15 32.49 9.06 -27.55
CA ASN A 15 32.46 7.82 -28.33
C ASN A 15 33.63 6.87 -28.01
N SER A 16 33.42 5.59 -28.35
CA SER A 16 34.41 4.50 -28.39
C SER A 16 35.25 4.54 -29.66
N PHE A 17 36.46 3.95 -29.67
CA PHE A 17 37.02 3.21 -30.82
C PHE A 17 38.17 2.24 -30.41
N TYR A 18 38.44 1.27 -31.29
CA TYR A 18 39.20 0.02 -31.06
C TYR A 18 40.62 -0.02 -31.70
N ALA A 19 41.35 -1.11 -31.40
CA ALA A 19 42.34 -1.82 -32.24
C ALA A 19 43.83 -1.35 -32.26
N THR A 20 44.86 -2.14 -32.64
CA THR A 20 45.15 -3.61 -32.62
C THR A 20 46.64 -3.86 -32.99
N SER A 21 47.34 -4.78 -32.31
CA SER A 21 48.53 -5.61 -32.67
C SER A 21 49.85 -5.08 -33.33
N THR A 22 50.97 -5.66 -32.85
CA THR A 22 52.21 -6.10 -33.58
C THR A 22 53.19 -5.02 -34.14
N LEU A 23 54.52 -5.21 -34.28
CA LEU A 23 55.44 -6.36 -34.16
C LEU A 23 56.94 -5.91 -34.02
N PHE A 24 57.87 -6.89 -33.88
CA PHE A 24 59.33 -6.88 -34.19
C PHE A 24 60.41 -6.49 -33.14
N ARG A 25 61.51 -7.29 -33.17
CA ARG A 25 62.78 -7.29 -32.38
C ARG A 25 63.88 -7.78 -33.34
N PRO A 26 65.21 -7.50 -33.18
CA PRO A 26 66.09 -8.49 -32.49
C PRO A 26 67.49 -8.02 -31.95
N ARG A 27 68.06 -8.82 -31.01
CA ARG A 27 69.52 -9.15 -30.77
C ARG A 27 70.53 -8.03 -30.43
N CYS A 28 71.67 -8.23 -29.75
CA CYS A 28 72.37 -9.35 -29.05
C CYS A 28 72.84 -8.84 -27.64
N SER A 29 73.44 -9.55 -26.67
CA SER A 29 74.41 -10.68 -26.67
C SER A 29 74.33 -11.53 -25.37
N SER A 30 74.92 -12.73 -25.38
CA SER A 30 75.22 -13.63 -24.23
C SER A 30 76.72 -14.02 -24.30
N PRO A 31 77.37 -14.80 -23.41
CA PRO A 31 76.90 -15.94 -22.58
C PRO A 31 77.24 -15.78 -21.07
N ALA A 32 77.17 -16.77 -20.16
CA ALA A 32 76.21 -17.86 -19.83
C ALA A 32 76.73 -18.59 -18.55
N LEU A 33 75.87 -19.28 -17.79
CA LEU A 33 76.25 -20.42 -16.91
C LEU A 33 75.01 -21.23 -16.44
N VAL A 34 74.94 -22.49 -16.89
CA VAL A 34 74.30 -23.72 -16.34
C VAL A 34 72.93 -23.66 -15.62
N SER A 35 72.01 -24.49 -16.13
CA SER A 35 70.65 -24.77 -15.62
C SER A 35 70.53 -26.11 -14.86
N ALA A 36 69.66 -26.16 -13.84
CA ALA A 36 68.93 -27.36 -13.42
C ALA A 36 67.64 -26.96 -12.68
N ASP A 37 66.48 -27.43 -13.15
CA ASP A 37 65.16 -27.06 -12.62
C ASP A 37 64.75 -27.83 -11.35
N PRO A 38 63.91 -27.25 -10.48
CA PRO A 38 62.97 -27.99 -9.64
C PRO A 38 61.60 -28.15 -10.31
N ALA A 39 61.06 -29.37 -10.27
CA ALA A 39 59.73 -29.73 -10.79
C ALA A 39 58.58 -29.03 -10.02
N PRO A 40 57.37 -28.90 -10.62
CA PRO A 40 56.26 -28.18 -9.99
C PRO A 40 55.70 -28.90 -8.75
N VAL A 41 55.47 -28.15 -7.68
CA VAL A 41 54.74 -28.63 -6.51
C VAL A 41 53.26 -28.79 -6.85
N VAL A 42 52.85 -30.03 -7.11
CA VAL A 42 51.44 -30.41 -7.19
C VAL A 42 50.87 -30.39 -5.77
N MET A 43 49.90 -29.51 -5.51
CA MET A 43 49.05 -29.65 -4.32
C MET A 43 48.12 -30.85 -4.52
N PRO A 44 48.11 -31.86 -3.62
CA PRO A 44 47.08 -32.88 -3.63
C PRO A 44 45.72 -32.26 -3.21
N PRO A 45 44.59 -32.80 -3.70
CA PRO A 45 43.27 -32.32 -3.30
C PRO A 45 42.97 -32.66 -1.83
N VAL A 46 42.30 -31.75 -1.12
CA VAL A 46 41.87 -31.89 0.29
C VAL A 46 40.64 -32.80 0.40
N VAL A 47 40.69 -33.97 -0.24
CA VAL A 47 39.61 -34.96 -0.28
C VAL A 47 40.04 -36.29 0.37
N GLU A 48 41.34 -36.57 0.45
CA GLU A 48 41.87 -37.88 0.85
C GLU A 48 42.55 -37.88 2.22
N GLN A 49 41.87 -37.29 3.22
CA GLN A 49 42.22 -37.46 4.64
C GLN A 49 40.99 -37.55 5.58
N ALA A 50 39.78 -37.66 5.02
CA ALA A 50 38.53 -37.74 5.78
C ALA A 50 38.12 -39.18 6.20
N ALA A 51 39.00 -40.17 6.03
CA ALA A 51 38.67 -41.59 6.24
C ALA A 51 38.84 -42.09 7.69
N GLU A 52 39.61 -41.39 8.54
CA GLU A 52 39.83 -41.76 9.95
C GLU A 52 39.73 -40.54 10.88
N ALA A 53 38.53 -39.97 10.97
CA ALA A 53 38.15 -39.15 12.13
C ALA A 53 37.19 -39.98 13.01
N PRO A 54 37.34 -40.00 14.34
CA PRO A 54 36.33 -40.62 15.20
C PRO A 54 34.98 -39.89 15.00
N PRO A 55 33.83 -40.58 15.07
CA PRO A 55 32.52 -39.98 14.75
C PRO A 55 32.25 -38.72 15.59
N ALA A 56 32.69 -38.70 16.85
CA ALA A 56 32.61 -37.54 17.72
C ALA A 56 33.36 -36.29 17.19
N ALA A 57 34.46 -36.45 16.45
CA ALA A 57 35.16 -35.31 15.84
C ALA A 57 34.42 -34.77 14.61
N ALA A 58 33.77 -35.64 13.83
CA ALA A 58 32.90 -35.22 12.74
C ALA A 58 31.63 -34.52 13.26
N GLU A 59 31.02 -35.04 14.33
CA GLU A 59 29.89 -34.42 15.02
C GLU A 59 30.27 -33.07 15.65
N VAL A 60 31.42 -32.96 16.33
CA VAL A 60 31.91 -31.69 16.89
C VAL A 60 32.26 -30.67 15.80
N LEU A 61 32.81 -31.11 14.66
CA LEU A 61 33.08 -30.21 13.53
C LEU A 61 31.80 -29.79 12.81
N GLN A 62 30.80 -30.67 12.69
CA GLN A 62 29.48 -30.32 12.16
C GLN A 62 28.73 -29.38 13.10
N ALA A 63 28.77 -29.59 14.42
CA ALA A 63 28.25 -28.66 15.42
C ALA A 63 28.92 -27.28 15.31
N ALA A 64 30.25 -27.24 15.25
CA ALA A 64 31.02 -26.00 15.09
C ALA A 64 30.79 -25.28 13.75
N VAL A 65 30.26 -25.97 12.73
CA VAL A 65 29.89 -25.39 11.42
C VAL A 65 28.38 -25.06 11.33
N THR A 66 27.52 -25.63 12.18
CA THR A 66 26.10 -25.26 12.26
C THR A 66 25.83 -23.99 13.07
N ASP A 67 26.79 -23.56 13.89
CA ASP A 67 26.65 -22.48 14.88
C ASP A 67 27.30 -21.13 14.47
N SER A 68 27.55 -20.91 13.17
CA SER A 68 27.89 -19.56 12.68
C SER A 68 26.72 -18.61 12.93
N SER A 69 26.92 -17.63 13.82
CA SER A 69 25.87 -16.70 14.23
C SER A 69 25.31 -15.93 13.03
N LEU A 70 24.02 -15.58 13.05
CA LEU A 70 23.38 -14.87 11.94
C LEU A 70 24.05 -13.49 11.69
N ALA A 71 24.68 -12.92 12.73
CA ALA A 71 25.50 -11.71 12.62
C ALA A 71 26.70 -11.86 11.67
N GLU A 72 27.37 -13.03 11.64
CA GLU A 72 28.49 -13.32 10.74
C GLU A 72 28.05 -13.37 9.27
N LEU A 73 26.82 -13.82 9.01
CA LEU A 73 26.18 -13.80 7.68
C LEU A 73 25.65 -12.42 7.27
N GLY A 74 25.91 -11.36 8.07
CA GLY A 74 25.41 -10.01 7.82
C GLY A 74 23.90 -9.85 8.03
N LEU A 75 23.25 -10.82 8.67
CA LEU A 75 21.85 -10.77 9.09
C LEU A 75 21.77 -10.07 10.47
N ALA A 76 20.71 -10.28 11.27
CA ALA A 76 20.67 -9.87 12.70
C ALA A 76 20.74 -8.35 13.05
N ASN A 77 20.83 -7.45 12.06
CA ASN A 77 20.87 -5.98 12.26
C ASN A 77 19.70 -5.41 13.12
N HIS A 78 19.89 -4.25 13.78
CA HIS A 78 18.86 -3.55 14.60
C HIS A 78 17.59 -3.04 13.85
N THR A 79 17.37 -3.49 12.62
CA THR A 79 16.12 -3.27 11.87
C THR A 79 15.02 -4.21 12.37
N PRO A 80 13.72 -3.92 12.14
CA PRO A 80 12.63 -4.85 12.47
C PRO A 80 12.82 -6.26 11.90
N VAL A 81 13.44 -6.38 10.73
CA VAL A 81 13.79 -7.66 10.10
C VAL A 81 14.84 -8.42 10.92
N GLY A 82 15.94 -7.76 11.30
CA GLY A 82 17.01 -8.41 12.05
C GLY A 82 16.66 -8.65 13.52
N LEU A 83 15.76 -7.87 14.12
CA LEU A 83 15.16 -8.20 15.42
C LEU A 83 14.40 -9.53 15.39
N ILE A 84 13.69 -9.85 14.30
CA ILE A 84 13.08 -11.18 14.13
C ILE A 84 14.15 -12.25 13.94
N GLN A 85 15.23 -11.97 13.21
CA GLN A 85 16.33 -12.93 13.03
C GLN A 85 17.00 -13.29 14.37
N ASN A 86 17.36 -12.28 15.18
CA ASN A 86 17.86 -12.45 16.54
C ASN A 86 16.89 -13.23 17.44
N LEU A 87 15.58 -12.95 17.35
CA LEU A 87 14.58 -13.67 18.12
C LEU A 87 14.49 -15.15 17.73
N LEU A 88 14.55 -15.45 16.43
CA LEU A 88 14.50 -16.84 15.94
C LEU A 88 15.78 -17.60 16.25
N GLU A 89 16.94 -16.94 16.15
CA GLU A 89 18.24 -17.48 16.57
C GLU A 89 18.28 -17.78 18.06
N PHE A 90 17.87 -16.84 18.92
CA PHE A 90 17.74 -17.07 20.37
C PHE A 90 16.83 -18.25 20.70
N ILE A 91 15.69 -18.38 20.02
CA ILE A 91 14.78 -19.53 20.23
C ILE A 91 15.38 -20.84 19.70
N HIS A 92 16.22 -20.80 18.66
CA HIS A 92 16.88 -21.98 18.12
C HIS A 92 18.05 -22.44 19.01
N VAL A 93 18.95 -21.52 19.35
CA VAL A 93 20.22 -21.76 20.04
C VAL A 93 20.00 -21.86 21.56
N ASP A 94 19.51 -20.80 22.21
CA ASP A 94 19.40 -20.75 23.68
C ASP A 94 18.28 -21.62 24.24
N LEU A 95 17.18 -21.82 23.48
CA LEU A 95 16.07 -22.70 23.89
C LEU A 95 16.12 -24.10 23.23
N GLY A 96 17.11 -24.37 22.38
CA GLY A 96 17.32 -25.68 21.76
C GLY A 96 16.20 -26.19 20.86
N LEU A 97 15.33 -25.31 20.34
CA LEU A 97 14.24 -25.72 19.44
C LEU A 97 14.74 -25.86 18.00
N PRO A 98 14.30 -26.88 17.23
CA PRO A 98 14.60 -26.96 15.80
C PRO A 98 14.02 -25.73 15.06
N TRP A 99 14.63 -25.32 13.95
CA TRP A 99 14.26 -24.08 13.26
C TRP A 99 12.77 -23.94 12.92
N TRP A 100 12.08 -25.02 12.50
CA TRP A 100 10.63 -24.98 12.29
C TRP A 100 9.88 -24.62 13.58
N GLY A 101 10.31 -25.15 14.72
CA GLY A 101 9.78 -24.89 16.05
C GLY A 101 10.10 -23.48 16.53
N ALA A 102 11.31 -22.98 16.23
CA ALA A 102 11.69 -21.59 16.50
C ALA A 102 10.82 -20.60 15.72
N ILE A 103 10.55 -20.88 14.43
CA ILE A 103 9.62 -20.11 13.60
C ILE A 103 8.21 -20.12 14.21
N VAL A 104 7.70 -21.30 14.62
CA VAL A 104 6.37 -21.42 15.26
C VAL A 104 6.31 -20.61 16.55
N ALA A 105 7.26 -20.80 17.47
CA ALA A 105 7.31 -20.13 18.76
C ALA A 105 7.47 -18.61 18.62
N GLY A 106 8.41 -18.14 17.79
CA GLY A 106 8.60 -16.73 17.49
C GLY A 106 7.35 -16.08 16.88
N THR A 107 6.63 -16.80 16.01
CA THR A 107 5.35 -16.35 15.47
C THR A 107 4.30 -16.19 16.58
N VAL A 108 4.14 -17.20 17.44
CA VAL A 108 3.17 -17.16 18.55
C VAL A 108 3.49 -16.03 19.53
N LEU A 109 4.76 -15.83 19.90
CA LEU A 109 5.19 -14.72 20.76
C LEU A 109 4.86 -13.36 20.15
N ALA A 110 5.18 -13.14 18.86
CA ALA A 110 4.84 -11.90 18.17
C ALA A 110 3.32 -11.68 18.08
N ARG A 111 2.54 -12.74 17.82
CA ARG A 111 1.07 -12.67 17.80
C ARG A 111 0.48 -12.35 19.18
N LEU A 112 1.01 -12.92 20.26
CA LEU A 112 0.63 -12.59 21.64
C LEU A 112 0.95 -11.14 22.00
N ALA A 113 2.10 -10.61 21.57
CA ALA A 113 2.46 -9.20 21.77
C ALA A 113 1.51 -8.23 21.04
N VAL A 114 1.02 -8.59 19.85
CA VAL A 114 0.07 -7.77 19.06
C VAL A 114 -1.39 -7.97 19.51
N PHE A 115 -1.75 -9.09 20.15
CA PHE A 115 -3.11 -9.42 20.58
C PHE A 115 -3.85 -8.30 21.36
N PRO A 116 -3.25 -7.57 22.32
CA PRO A 116 -3.92 -6.46 23.01
C PRO A 116 -4.34 -5.31 22.08
N VAL A 117 -3.57 -5.07 21.00
CA VAL A 117 -3.92 -4.09 19.96
C VAL A 117 -5.11 -4.59 19.14
N ILE A 118 -5.15 -5.88 18.82
CA ILE A 118 -6.27 -6.50 18.09
C ILE A 118 -7.56 -6.43 18.90
N VAL A 119 -7.52 -6.73 20.21
CA VAL A 119 -8.68 -6.61 21.11
C VAL A 119 -9.21 -5.16 21.16
N LYS A 120 -8.32 -4.16 21.21
CA LYS A 120 -8.70 -2.74 21.12
C LYS A 120 -9.35 -2.42 19.76
N GLY A 121 -8.76 -2.88 18.66
CA GLY A 121 -9.31 -2.69 17.31
C GLY A 121 -10.71 -3.29 17.15
N GLN A 122 -10.92 -4.52 17.64
CA GLN A 122 -12.22 -5.20 17.63
C GLN A 122 -13.28 -4.44 18.47
N ARG A 123 -12.88 -3.84 19.60
CA ARG A 123 -13.78 -2.99 20.41
C ARG A 123 -14.22 -1.75 19.63
N GLU A 124 -13.29 -1.04 19.00
CA GLU A 124 -13.58 0.18 18.25
C GLU A 124 -14.36 -0.12 16.95
N ALA A 125 -14.08 -1.25 16.30
CA ALA A 125 -14.86 -1.75 15.16
C ALA A 125 -16.32 -2.08 15.56
N ALA A 126 -16.54 -2.72 16.71
CA ALA A 126 -17.88 -2.99 17.23
C ALA A 126 -18.65 -1.70 17.55
N LYS A 127 -18.02 -0.72 18.22
CA LYS A 127 -18.61 0.61 18.45
C LYS A 127 -19.03 1.27 17.12
N LEU A 128 -18.13 1.32 16.15
CA LEU A 128 -18.37 1.94 14.84
C LEU A 128 -19.48 1.22 14.07
N ASN A 129 -19.49 -0.10 14.09
CA ASN A 129 -20.54 -0.93 13.48
C ASN A 129 -21.91 -0.55 14.05
N ASN A 130 -22.04 -0.37 15.37
CA ASN A 130 -23.31 -0.11 16.03
C ASN A 130 -23.95 1.24 15.64
N VAL A 131 -23.15 2.24 15.25
CA VAL A 131 -23.63 3.56 14.78
C VAL A 131 -23.49 3.76 13.26
N LEU A 132 -23.16 2.70 12.51
CA LEU A 132 -22.84 2.77 11.07
C LEU A 132 -23.94 3.38 10.18
N PRO A 133 -25.26 3.12 10.40
CA PRO A 133 -26.32 3.76 9.61
C PRO A 133 -26.34 5.29 9.75
N GLU A 134 -26.26 5.79 10.98
CA GLU A 134 -26.31 7.23 11.27
C GLU A 134 -25.02 7.94 10.81
N MET A 135 -23.86 7.31 11.05
CA MET A 135 -22.57 7.76 10.49
C MET A 135 -22.62 7.88 8.98
N THR A 136 -23.24 6.92 8.29
CA THR A 136 -23.41 6.94 6.85
C THR A 136 -24.33 8.09 6.43
N LYS A 137 -25.51 8.22 7.05
CA LYS A 137 -26.47 9.30 6.74
C LYS A 137 -25.85 10.69 6.85
N LEU A 138 -25.07 10.92 7.90
CA LEU A 138 -24.32 12.18 8.09
C LEU A 138 -23.20 12.36 7.06
N THR A 139 -22.48 11.29 6.71
CA THR A 139 -21.45 11.32 5.67
C THR A 139 -22.02 11.61 4.27
N THR A 140 -23.17 11.02 3.94
CA THR A 140 -23.92 11.28 2.69
C THR A 140 -24.36 12.74 2.64
N ARG A 141 -24.99 13.27 3.70
CA ARG A 141 -25.40 14.69 3.79
C ARG A 141 -24.21 15.65 3.59
N MET A 142 -23.07 15.35 4.21
CA MET A 142 -21.83 16.12 4.02
C MET A 142 -21.33 16.06 2.57
N ASN A 143 -21.38 14.90 1.92
CA ASN A 143 -20.99 14.73 0.52
C ASN A 143 -21.95 15.42 -0.45
N GLU A 144 -23.24 15.43 -0.19
CA GLU A 144 -24.26 16.17 -0.95
C GLU A 144 -24.03 17.67 -0.83
N ALA A 145 -23.86 18.19 0.39
CA ALA A 145 -23.54 19.60 0.63
C ALA A 145 -22.20 20.03 0.01
N LYS A 146 -21.21 19.13 -0.06
CA LYS A 146 -19.97 19.37 -0.81
C LYS A 146 -20.22 19.49 -2.32
N GLN A 147 -21.09 18.65 -2.88
CA GLN A 147 -21.44 18.65 -4.30
C GLN A 147 -22.32 19.83 -4.71
N SER A 148 -23.18 20.35 -3.81
CA SER A 148 -23.98 21.55 -4.06
C SER A 148 -23.16 22.84 -4.15
N GLY A 149 -21.89 22.81 -3.72
CA GLY A 149 -21.03 23.99 -3.63
C GLY A 149 -21.38 24.93 -2.46
N ASN A 150 -22.41 24.63 -1.68
CA ASN A 150 -22.83 25.46 -0.55
C ASN A 150 -21.86 25.28 0.65
N LYS A 151 -20.89 26.19 0.75
CA LYS A 151 -19.87 26.20 1.81
C LYS A 151 -20.47 26.24 3.23
N PHE A 152 -21.63 26.88 3.42
CA PHE A 152 -22.30 26.95 4.72
C PHE A 152 -22.95 25.61 5.11
N GLU A 153 -23.68 24.99 4.19
CA GLU A 153 -24.25 23.65 4.41
C GLU A 153 -23.16 22.59 4.61
N PHE A 154 -22.06 22.66 3.85
CA PHE A 154 -20.93 21.77 4.03
C PHE A 154 -20.30 21.93 5.43
N ALA A 155 -20.04 23.16 5.88
CA ALA A 155 -19.52 23.43 7.22
C ALA A 155 -20.48 22.93 8.32
N LYS A 156 -21.79 23.13 8.14
CA LYS A 156 -22.82 22.62 9.06
C LYS A 156 -22.83 21.09 9.12
N ALA A 157 -22.91 20.41 7.97
CA ALA A 157 -22.95 18.95 7.90
C ALA A 157 -21.64 18.31 8.43
N TYR A 158 -20.49 18.93 8.17
CA TYR A 158 -19.21 18.51 8.74
C TYR A 158 -19.19 18.67 10.28
N SER A 159 -19.73 19.77 10.80
CA SER A 159 -19.87 19.99 12.25
C SER A 159 -20.81 18.99 12.90
N GLU A 160 -21.97 18.70 12.28
CA GLU A 160 -22.92 17.66 12.72
C GLU A 160 -22.23 16.27 12.79
N LEU A 161 -21.47 15.89 11.76
CA LEU A 161 -20.71 14.63 11.72
C LEU A 161 -19.63 14.56 12.82
N ASN A 162 -18.87 15.64 13.03
CA ASN A 162 -17.83 15.71 14.05
C ASN A 162 -18.41 15.69 15.49
N LEU A 163 -19.53 16.38 15.71
CA LEU A 163 -20.25 16.36 16.98
C LEU A 163 -20.80 14.95 17.26
N PHE A 164 -21.33 14.27 16.25
CA PHE A 164 -21.79 12.89 16.35
C PHE A 164 -20.65 11.93 16.72
N GLN A 165 -19.52 11.98 16.00
CA GLN A 165 -18.34 11.17 16.28
C GLN A 165 -17.84 11.35 17.73
N LYS A 166 -17.80 12.59 18.22
CA LYS A 166 -17.43 12.91 19.61
C LYS A 166 -18.45 12.40 20.62
N LYS A 167 -19.75 12.60 20.37
CA LYS A 167 -20.84 12.17 21.27
C LYS A 167 -20.86 10.65 21.47
N HIS A 168 -20.55 9.88 20.43
CA HIS A 168 -20.55 8.43 20.46
C HIS A 168 -19.15 7.80 20.69
N ASP A 169 -18.10 8.61 20.89
CA ASP A 169 -16.69 8.19 20.96
C ASP A 169 -16.30 7.20 19.84
N VAL A 170 -16.67 7.53 18.59
CA VAL A 170 -16.32 6.75 17.40
C VAL A 170 -15.36 7.50 16.50
N ASN A 171 -14.28 6.83 16.10
CA ASN A 171 -13.34 7.34 15.12
C ASN A 171 -12.99 6.22 14.13
N PRO A 172 -13.34 6.36 12.83
CA PRO A 172 -13.03 5.36 11.80
C PRO A 172 -11.55 4.95 11.74
N LEU A 173 -10.63 5.86 12.06
CA LEU A 173 -9.19 5.61 12.02
C LEU A 173 -8.72 4.65 13.12
N ARG A 174 -9.44 4.52 14.25
CA ARG A 174 -9.06 3.57 15.32
C ARG A 174 -9.16 2.12 14.86
N GLY A 175 -10.05 1.80 13.92
CA GLY A 175 -10.13 0.47 13.31
C GLY A 175 -8.92 0.14 12.42
N PHE A 176 -8.28 1.14 11.84
CA PHE A 176 -7.08 0.97 11.00
C PHE A 176 -5.80 0.69 11.80
N LEU A 177 -5.83 0.84 13.13
CA LEU A 177 -4.67 0.57 13.99
C LEU A 177 -4.18 -0.89 13.90
N VAL A 178 -5.10 -1.86 13.70
CA VAL A 178 -4.75 -3.28 13.61
C VAL A 178 -3.90 -3.58 12.37
N PRO A 179 -4.36 -3.32 11.13
CA PRO A 179 -3.53 -3.54 9.94
C PRO A 179 -2.25 -2.69 9.94
N LEU A 180 -2.28 -1.48 10.53
CA LEU A 180 -1.11 -0.61 10.65
C LEU A 180 0.01 -1.22 11.51
N VAL A 181 -0.33 -2.01 12.54
CA VAL A 181 0.66 -2.73 13.38
C VAL A 181 0.97 -4.12 12.80
N GLN A 182 -0.03 -4.81 12.26
CA GLN A 182 0.09 -6.18 11.77
C GLN A 182 0.91 -6.27 10.47
N ALA A 183 0.76 -5.32 9.54
CA ALA A 183 1.47 -5.34 8.26
C ALA A 183 3.00 -5.18 8.41
N PRO A 184 3.54 -4.23 9.20
CA PRO A 184 4.99 -4.17 9.46
C PRO A 184 5.55 -5.45 10.11
N VAL A 185 4.82 -6.07 11.04
CA VAL A 185 5.24 -7.36 11.65
C VAL A 185 5.27 -8.46 10.60
N PHE A 186 4.22 -8.59 9.78
CA PHE A 186 4.17 -9.58 8.70
C PHE A 186 5.30 -9.40 7.68
N ILE A 187 5.51 -8.15 7.22
CA ILE A 187 6.59 -7.81 6.28
C ILE A 187 7.96 -8.12 6.90
N SER A 188 8.15 -7.85 8.18
CA SER A 188 9.42 -8.11 8.88
C SER A 188 9.74 -9.61 8.95
N PHE A 189 8.78 -10.45 9.37
CA PHE A 189 8.93 -11.91 9.35
C PHE A 189 9.14 -12.46 7.94
N PHE A 190 8.34 -12.01 6.98
CA PHE A 190 8.45 -12.45 5.59
C PHE A 190 9.83 -12.15 4.98
N ILE A 191 10.35 -10.94 5.19
CA ILE A 191 11.68 -10.56 4.70
C ILE A 191 12.79 -11.29 5.49
N ALA A 192 12.65 -11.46 6.80
CA ALA A 192 13.63 -12.16 7.64
C ALA A 192 13.84 -13.61 7.17
N LEU A 193 12.73 -14.34 7.01
CA LEU A 193 12.74 -15.75 6.60
C LEU A 193 13.16 -15.93 5.14
N ARG A 194 12.73 -15.04 4.24
CA ARG A 194 13.29 -15.01 2.87
C ARG A 194 14.81 -14.81 2.91
N LYS A 195 15.32 -13.84 3.68
CA LYS A 195 16.77 -13.58 3.74
C LYS A 195 17.54 -14.79 4.26
N MET A 196 17.09 -15.43 5.34
CA MET A 196 17.72 -16.63 5.90
C MET A 196 17.69 -17.83 4.93
N ALA A 197 16.63 -17.96 4.11
CA ALA A 197 16.54 -19.00 3.10
C ALA A 197 17.39 -18.74 1.84
N TYR A 198 17.49 -17.49 1.38
CA TYR A 198 18.24 -17.12 0.16
C TYR A 198 19.71 -16.78 0.39
N LEU A 199 20.12 -16.49 1.62
CA LEU A 199 21.51 -16.54 2.08
C LEU A 199 21.62 -17.81 2.96
N PRO A 200 21.53 -19.01 2.34
CA PRO A 200 21.09 -20.23 3.00
C PRO A 200 21.90 -20.51 4.27
N VAL A 201 21.27 -20.25 5.41
CA VAL A 201 21.81 -20.60 6.73
C VAL A 201 21.92 -22.13 6.77
N PRO A 202 23.11 -22.74 6.95
CA PRO A 202 23.29 -24.18 6.77
C PRO A 202 22.35 -25.03 7.64
N SER A 203 22.18 -24.66 8.92
CA SER A 203 21.27 -25.34 9.85
C SER A 203 19.78 -25.22 9.47
N LEU A 204 19.39 -24.28 8.60
CA LEU A 204 18.03 -24.17 8.06
C LEU A 204 17.71 -25.27 7.04
N GLN A 205 18.71 -25.83 6.36
CA GLN A 205 18.52 -26.87 5.33
C GLN A 205 18.16 -28.24 5.92
N THR A 206 18.39 -28.44 7.22
CA THR A 206 18.04 -29.67 7.96
C THR A 206 17.10 -29.40 9.15
N GLY A 207 16.83 -28.13 9.47
CA GLY A 207 16.01 -27.71 10.61
C GLY A 207 14.50 -27.74 10.41
N GLY A 208 14.01 -28.33 9.31
CA GLY A 208 12.59 -28.49 9.00
C GLY A 208 11.89 -29.67 9.70
N ALA A 209 10.73 -30.08 9.19
CA ALA A 209 9.91 -31.12 9.80
C ALA A 209 9.11 -31.94 8.78
N LEU A 210 8.71 -33.15 9.18
CA LEU A 210 7.77 -34.01 8.44
C LEU A 210 8.22 -34.23 6.98
N TRP A 211 7.47 -33.71 6.00
CA TRP A 211 7.76 -33.82 4.57
C TRP A 211 8.62 -32.67 4.00
N PHE A 212 8.96 -31.68 4.83
CA PHE A 212 9.75 -30.50 4.47
C PHE A 212 10.98 -30.36 5.41
N PRO A 213 11.98 -31.26 5.31
CA PRO A 213 13.19 -31.19 6.14
C PRO A 213 14.05 -29.96 5.82
N ASP A 214 14.03 -29.48 4.58
CA ASP A 214 14.70 -28.25 4.14
C ASP A 214 13.74 -27.06 4.22
N LEU A 215 14.10 -26.07 5.05
CA LEU A 215 13.33 -24.83 5.20
C LEU A 215 13.64 -23.76 4.13
N THR A 216 14.72 -23.95 3.36
CA THR A 216 15.19 -23.05 2.31
C THR A 216 14.57 -23.36 0.94
N ALA A 217 14.26 -24.64 0.67
CA ALA A 217 13.60 -25.10 -0.55
C ALA A 217 12.08 -24.83 -0.56
N ALA A 218 11.46 -24.94 -1.74
CA ALA A 218 10.00 -24.95 -1.89
C ALA A 218 9.40 -26.30 -1.42
N ASP A 219 8.11 -26.32 -1.05
CA ASP A 219 7.43 -27.54 -0.58
C ASP A 219 7.37 -28.60 -1.70
N PRO A 220 8.00 -29.78 -1.55
CA PRO A 220 8.00 -30.82 -2.59
C PRO A 220 6.62 -31.35 -2.97
N PHE A 221 5.63 -31.21 -2.08
CA PHE A 221 4.27 -31.72 -2.23
C PHE A 221 3.22 -30.60 -2.30
N TYR A 222 3.64 -29.32 -2.27
CA TYR A 222 2.79 -28.12 -2.25
C TYR A 222 1.72 -28.07 -1.13
N ILE A 223 1.88 -28.88 -0.07
CA ILE A 223 0.92 -28.98 1.04
C ILE A 223 0.84 -27.67 1.81
N LEU A 224 1.99 -27.07 2.16
CA LEU A 224 2.07 -25.81 2.89
C LEU A 224 1.47 -24.61 2.11
N PRO A 225 1.79 -24.37 0.81
CA PRO A 225 1.11 -23.35 0.00
C PRO A 225 -0.42 -23.49 -0.04
N LEU A 226 -0.93 -24.72 -0.21
CA LEU A 226 -2.37 -24.99 -0.24
C LEU A 226 -3.02 -24.79 1.13
N ALA A 227 -2.38 -25.24 2.22
CA ALA A 227 -2.84 -25.03 3.58
C ALA A 227 -2.88 -23.54 3.97
N VAL A 228 -1.87 -22.76 3.56
CA VAL A 228 -1.86 -21.30 3.78
C VAL A 228 -2.96 -20.61 2.98
N THR A 229 -3.17 -20.99 1.71
CA THR A 229 -4.26 -20.46 0.88
C THR A 229 -5.64 -20.78 1.49
N GLY A 230 -5.86 -22.02 1.89
CA GLY A 230 -7.11 -22.47 2.53
C GLY A 230 -7.38 -21.77 3.86
N THR A 231 -6.38 -21.71 4.76
CA THR A 231 -6.53 -21.01 6.05
C THR A 231 -6.74 -19.50 5.87
N MET A 232 -6.08 -18.86 4.90
CA MET A 232 -6.31 -17.45 4.57
C MET A 232 -7.74 -17.22 4.02
N PHE A 233 -8.26 -18.12 3.19
CA PHE A 233 -9.66 -18.10 2.76
C PHE A 233 -10.62 -18.21 3.95
N PHE A 234 -10.39 -19.14 4.90
CA PHE A 234 -11.21 -19.27 6.09
C PHE A 234 -11.18 -18.02 7.00
N ILE A 235 -10.02 -17.39 7.19
CA ILE A 235 -9.88 -16.13 7.94
C ILE A 235 -10.78 -15.03 7.34
N LEU A 236 -10.78 -14.90 6.01
CA LEU A 236 -11.58 -13.90 5.30
C LEU A 236 -13.08 -14.23 5.35
N GLU A 237 -13.45 -15.51 5.21
CA GLU A 237 -14.86 -15.90 5.25
C GLU A 237 -15.45 -15.71 6.66
N LEU A 238 -14.68 -16.05 7.69
CA LEU A 238 -15.03 -15.84 9.08
C LEU A 238 -15.05 -14.35 9.48
N GLY A 239 -14.61 -13.43 8.63
CA GLY A 239 -14.60 -11.98 8.88
C GLY A 239 -13.57 -11.55 9.94
N ALA A 240 -12.53 -12.35 10.12
CA ALA A 240 -11.59 -12.34 11.24
C ALA A 240 -10.97 -10.96 11.55
N GLU A 241 -10.55 -10.27 10.50
CA GLU A 241 -9.70 -9.07 10.59
C GLU A 241 -10.45 -7.78 10.21
N SER A 242 -11.68 -7.90 9.67
CA SER A 242 -12.37 -6.75 9.06
C SER A 242 -13.26 -5.97 10.03
N GLY A 243 -13.87 -6.62 11.02
CA GLY A 243 -14.66 -6.00 12.12
C GLY A 243 -15.89 -5.15 11.74
N VAL A 244 -16.09 -4.83 10.45
CA VAL A 244 -17.05 -3.84 9.94
C VAL A 244 -17.76 -4.42 8.71
N ASP A 245 -19.08 -4.61 8.81
CA ASP A 245 -19.94 -5.13 7.74
C ASP A 245 -20.51 -3.92 7.00
N ASN A 246 -19.63 -3.19 6.33
CA ASN A 246 -20.07 -2.12 5.44
C ASN A 246 -20.65 -2.76 4.17
N PRO A 247 -21.86 -2.38 3.69
CA PRO A 247 -22.39 -2.92 2.43
C PRO A 247 -21.47 -2.64 1.24
N ASN A 248 -20.78 -1.49 1.21
CA ASN A 248 -19.79 -1.15 0.18
C ASN A 248 -18.61 -2.13 0.17
N LEU A 249 -18.38 -2.84 1.28
CA LEU A 249 -17.40 -3.91 1.38
C LEU A 249 -17.88 -5.23 0.76
N ARG A 250 -19.12 -5.38 0.25
CA ARG A 250 -19.54 -6.64 -0.41
C ARG A 250 -18.70 -6.95 -1.65
N ALA A 251 -18.48 -5.97 -2.53
CA ALA A 251 -17.60 -6.14 -3.68
C ALA A 251 -16.13 -6.36 -3.25
N MET A 252 -15.69 -5.63 -2.22
CA MET A 252 -14.36 -5.78 -1.63
C MET A 252 -14.16 -7.17 -1.00
N LYS A 253 -15.20 -7.76 -0.38
CA LYS A 253 -15.22 -9.12 0.17
C LYS A 253 -15.12 -10.16 -0.94
N THR A 254 -15.78 -9.95 -2.09
CA THR A 254 -15.61 -10.82 -3.27
C THR A 254 -14.16 -10.75 -3.79
N VAL A 255 -13.59 -9.56 -3.93
CA VAL A 255 -12.17 -9.40 -4.33
C VAL A 255 -11.24 -10.10 -3.34
N PHE A 256 -11.39 -9.84 -2.03
CA PHE A 256 -10.57 -10.50 -1.02
C PHE A 256 -10.75 -12.02 -0.99
N ARG A 257 -11.96 -12.56 -1.22
CA ARG A 257 -12.19 -14.01 -1.29
C ARG A 257 -11.38 -14.67 -2.42
N ILE A 258 -11.15 -13.95 -3.52
CA ILE A 258 -10.39 -14.44 -4.68
C ILE A 258 -8.87 -14.21 -4.51
N MET A 259 -8.45 -13.19 -3.75
CA MET A 259 -7.04 -12.83 -3.55
C MET A 259 -6.10 -13.99 -3.14
N PRO A 260 -6.43 -14.88 -2.18
CA PRO A 260 -5.56 -16.02 -1.83
C PRO A 260 -5.23 -16.92 -3.04
N PHE A 261 -6.18 -17.13 -3.94
CA PHE A 261 -5.99 -17.95 -5.14
C PHE A 261 -5.15 -17.25 -6.21
N ILE A 262 -5.20 -15.91 -6.28
CA ILE A 262 -4.34 -15.10 -7.17
C ILE A 262 -2.90 -15.08 -6.63
N ILE A 263 -2.73 -15.04 -5.31
CA ILE A 263 -1.41 -15.03 -4.66
C ILE A 263 -0.71 -16.39 -4.77
N LEU A 264 -1.45 -17.50 -4.66
CA LEU A 264 -0.90 -18.86 -4.70
C LEU A 264 0.14 -19.11 -5.82
N PRO A 265 -0.13 -18.92 -7.13
CA PRO A 265 0.86 -19.17 -8.18
C PRO A 265 2.08 -18.24 -8.12
N LEU A 266 1.98 -17.07 -7.48
CA LEU A 266 3.11 -16.15 -7.27
C LEU A 266 4.01 -16.58 -6.11
N THR A 267 3.45 -17.28 -5.11
CA THR A 267 4.17 -17.67 -3.89
C THR A 267 4.53 -19.15 -3.84
N ILE A 268 3.96 -20.01 -4.69
CA ILE A 268 4.08 -21.49 -4.60
C ILE A 268 5.53 -22.01 -4.56
N ASN A 269 6.47 -21.28 -5.18
CA ASN A 269 7.90 -21.61 -5.21
C ASN A 269 8.72 -20.91 -4.10
N PHE A 270 8.09 -20.34 -3.08
CA PHE A 270 8.78 -19.71 -1.94
C PHE A 270 9.26 -20.75 -0.92
N PRO A 271 10.33 -20.44 -0.15
CA PRO A 271 10.85 -21.32 0.89
C PRO A 271 9.79 -21.75 1.91
N THR A 272 9.81 -23.03 2.30
CA THR A 272 8.91 -23.61 3.31
C THR A 272 9.02 -22.92 4.67
N ALA A 273 10.14 -22.27 5.01
CA ALA A 273 10.27 -21.36 6.15
C ALA A 273 9.16 -20.29 6.17
N VAL A 274 8.93 -19.64 5.02
CA VAL A 274 7.96 -18.55 4.88
C VAL A 274 6.54 -19.07 5.07
N PHE A 275 6.23 -20.25 4.50
CA PHE A 275 4.92 -20.88 4.67
C PHE A 275 4.71 -21.45 6.08
N THR A 276 5.75 -21.93 6.76
CA THR A 276 5.69 -22.37 8.17
C THR A 276 5.27 -21.22 9.08
N TYR A 277 5.89 -20.05 8.91
CA TYR A 277 5.46 -18.80 9.55
C TYR A 277 4.02 -18.44 9.20
N TRP A 278 3.68 -18.41 7.91
CA TRP A 278 2.37 -17.92 7.45
C TRP A 278 1.23 -18.84 7.92
N LEU A 279 1.41 -20.16 7.86
CA LEU A 279 0.46 -21.14 8.36
C LEU A 279 0.25 -20.99 9.86
N THR A 280 1.33 -20.87 10.65
CA THR A 280 1.25 -20.63 12.10
C THR A 280 0.52 -19.33 12.41
N SER A 281 0.83 -18.25 11.68
CA SER A 281 0.14 -16.97 11.74
C SER A 281 -1.36 -17.11 11.47
N ASN A 282 -1.74 -17.87 10.44
CA ASN A 282 -3.13 -18.07 10.06
C ASN A 282 -3.88 -18.93 11.09
N CYS A 283 -3.29 -20.02 11.57
CA CYS A 283 -3.84 -20.85 12.64
C CYS A 283 -4.05 -20.03 13.94
N PHE A 284 -3.11 -19.14 14.30
CA PHE A 284 -3.30 -18.21 15.40
C PHE A 284 -4.47 -17.24 15.13
N SER A 285 -4.57 -16.65 13.93
CA SER A 285 -5.71 -15.79 13.56
C SER A 285 -7.05 -16.54 13.69
N LEU A 286 -7.13 -17.80 13.24
CA LEU A 286 -8.35 -18.63 13.37
C LEU A 286 -8.69 -18.94 14.83
N GLY A 287 -7.71 -19.34 15.64
CA GLY A 287 -7.89 -19.58 17.09
C GLY A 287 -8.32 -18.30 17.83
N GLN A 288 -7.70 -17.16 17.51
CA GLN A 288 -8.09 -15.84 18.01
C GLN A 288 -9.55 -15.49 17.66
N VAL A 289 -10.01 -15.83 16.45
CA VAL A 289 -11.41 -15.59 16.04
C VAL A 289 -12.38 -16.45 16.82
N ALA A 290 -12.08 -17.74 17.01
CA ALA A 290 -12.89 -18.61 17.86
C ALA A 290 -12.96 -18.06 19.30
N LEU A 291 -11.82 -17.64 19.85
CA LEU A 291 -11.70 -17.04 21.17
C LEU A 291 -12.51 -15.74 21.32
N LEU A 292 -12.38 -14.79 20.38
CA LEU A 292 -13.07 -13.49 20.41
C LEU A 292 -14.52 -13.52 19.91
N ARG A 293 -14.99 -14.66 19.41
CA ARG A 293 -16.43 -14.95 19.19
C ARG A 293 -17.12 -15.48 20.44
N HIS A 294 -16.41 -16.14 21.35
CA HIS A 294 -17.00 -16.73 22.54
C HIS A 294 -17.57 -15.64 23.48
N PRO A 295 -18.87 -15.66 23.84
CA PRO A 295 -19.53 -14.55 24.55
C PRO A 295 -18.84 -14.21 25.88
N LEU A 296 -18.58 -15.21 26.73
CA LEU A 296 -17.89 -15.01 28.03
C LEU A 296 -16.51 -14.32 27.91
N ILE A 297 -15.84 -14.44 26.76
CA ILE A 297 -14.53 -13.81 26.53
C ILE A 297 -14.71 -12.38 26.02
N ARG A 298 -15.73 -12.12 25.19
CA ARG A 298 -16.13 -10.77 24.77
C ARG A 298 -16.50 -9.92 25.98
N ASP A 299 -17.25 -10.49 26.93
CA ASP A 299 -17.66 -9.81 28.16
C ASP A 299 -16.46 -9.46 29.04
N LYS A 300 -15.58 -10.43 29.31
CA LYS A 300 -14.32 -10.22 30.06
C LYS A 300 -13.43 -9.16 29.40
N LEU A 301 -13.34 -9.16 28.07
CA LEU A 301 -12.56 -8.19 27.29
C LEU A 301 -13.33 -6.89 26.98
N LYS A 302 -14.55 -6.73 27.51
CA LYS A 302 -15.46 -5.58 27.32
C LYS A 302 -15.58 -5.17 25.84
N ILE A 303 -15.77 -6.14 24.95
CA ILE A 303 -16.00 -5.93 23.52
C ILE A 303 -17.52 -5.81 23.32
N PRO A 304 -18.05 -4.66 22.85
CA PRO A 304 -19.48 -4.48 22.65
C PRO A 304 -20.10 -5.57 21.78
N GLU A 305 -21.35 -5.89 22.05
CA GLU A 305 -22.15 -6.68 21.11
C GLU A 305 -22.29 -5.96 19.78
N ARG A 306 -22.36 -6.74 18.72
CA ARG A 306 -22.42 -6.24 17.35
C ARG A 306 -23.86 -6.22 16.88
N ILE A 307 -24.43 -5.02 16.75
CA ILE A 307 -25.77 -4.85 16.19
C ILE A 307 -25.76 -5.22 14.71
N SER A 308 -26.65 -6.14 14.32
CA SER A 308 -26.91 -6.47 12.92
C SER A 308 -27.91 -5.47 12.36
N HIS A 309 -27.47 -4.61 11.44
CA HIS A 309 -28.33 -3.62 10.80
C HIS A 309 -29.08 -4.22 9.62
N PRO A 310 -30.38 -3.93 9.45
CA PRO A 310 -31.13 -4.39 8.28
C PRO A 310 -30.55 -3.77 7.01
N ALA A 311 -30.59 -4.52 5.90
CA ALA A 311 -29.98 -4.12 4.63
C ALA A 311 -30.55 -2.79 4.06
N SER A 312 -31.74 -2.38 4.50
CA SER A 312 -32.39 -1.10 4.15
C SER A 312 -31.85 0.12 4.91
N ALA A 313 -31.23 -0.06 6.09
CA ALA A 313 -30.61 1.01 6.88
C ALA A 313 -29.15 1.28 6.46
N LEU A 314 -28.63 0.47 5.54
CA LEU A 314 -27.26 0.53 5.03
C LEU A 314 -27.29 1.20 3.64
N PRO A 315 -26.24 1.96 3.25
CA PRO A 315 -26.21 2.66 1.97
C PRO A 315 -26.40 1.69 0.80
N GLN A 316 -27.20 2.10 -0.20
CA GLN A 316 -27.37 1.30 -1.41
C GLN A 316 -26.04 1.08 -2.10
N ASN A 317 -25.82 -0.17 -2.48
CA ASN A 317 -24.53 -0.66 -2.94
C ASN A 317 -24.38 -0.40 -4.45
N ASP A 318 -24.02 0.84 -4.81
CA ASP A 318 -23.46 1.14 -6.13
C ASP A 318 -22.33 0.13 -6.42
N GLY A 319 -22.36 -0.53 -7.58
CA GLY A 319 -21.34 -1.51 -7.93
C GLY A 319 -19.93 -0.89 -7.89
N PHE A 320 -18.90 -1.64 -7.49
CA PHE A 320 -17.53 -1.11 -7.32
C PHE A 320 -16.99 -0.35 -8.55
N ILE A 321 -17.34 -0.81 -9.76
CA ILE A 321 -17.00 -0.12 -11.02
C ILE A 321 -17.74 1.22 -11.14
N GLU A 322 -19.00 1.26 -10.71
CA GLU A 322 -19.83 2.46 -10.74
C GLU A 322 -19.41 3.48 -9.67
N SER A 323 -19.05 3.04 -8.47
CA SER A 323 -18.50 3.92 -7.43
C SER A 323 -17.13 4.49 -7.82
N MET A 324 -16.25 3.70 -8.46
CA MET A 324 -15.02 4.22 -9.08
C MET A 324 -15.32 5.24 -10.19
N LYS A 325 -16.29 4.95 -11.07
CA LYS A 325 -16.68 5.86 -12.17
C LYS A 325 -17.29 7.18 -11.65
N LYS A 326 -18.12 7.12 -10.61
CA LYS A 326 -18.64 8.30 -9.88
C LYS A 326 -17.50 9.07 -9.21
N GLY A 327 -16.57 8.38 -8.54
CA GLY A 327 -15.39 8.98 -7.93
C GLY A 327 -14.50 9.74 -8.93
N TRP A 328 -14.17 9.14 -10.06
CA TRP A 328 -13.36 9.78 -11.11
C TRP A 328 -14.07 10.98 -11.74
N LYS A 329 -15.37 10.87 -12.05
CA LYS A 329 -16.18 12.01 -12.52
C LYS A 329 -16.22 13.16 -11.51
N ASN A 330 -16.38 12.85 -10.22
CA ASN A 330 -16.43 13.87 -9.17
C ASN A 330 -15.06 14.55 -8.96
N ALA A 331 -13.96 13.81 -9.08
CA ALA A 331 -12.61 14.38 -9.06
C ALA A 331 -12.37 15.29 -10.29
N GLN A 332 -12.77 14.84 -11.49
CA GLN A 332 -12.68 15.63 -12.72
C GLN A 332 -13.53 16.91 -12.64
N LEU A 333 -14.74 16.84 -12.08
CA LEU A 333 -15.59 18.00 -11.86
C LEU A 333 -14.98 18.97 -10.83
N ALA A 334 -14.40 18.47 -9.74
CA ALA A 334 -13.71 19.30 -8.76
C ALA A 334 -12.50 20.02 -9.37
N GLN A 335 -11.70 19.32 -10.18
CA GLN A 335 -10.58 19.90 -10.91
C GLN A 335 -11.05 20.97 -11.93
N GLN A 336 -12.15 20.74 -12.65
CA GLN A 336 -12.74 21.74 -13.54
C GLN A 336 -13.25 22.99 -12.79
N LEU A 337 -13.82 22.82 -11.60
CA LEU A 337 -14.23 23.93 -10.74
C LEU A 337 -13.03 24.73 -10.23
N GLU A 338 -11.97 24.05 -9.78
CA GLU A 338 -10.71 24.69 -9.35
C GLU A 338 -10.03 25.44 -10.50
N GLU A 339 -9.98 24.86 -11.71
CA GLU A 339 -9.50 25.55 -12.91
C GLU A 339 -10.32 26.80 -13.23
N ARG A 340 -11.66 26.74 -13.11
CA ARG A 340 -12.53 27.91 -13.29
C ARG A 340 -12.26 28.98 -12.24
N GLU A 341 -12.18 28.63 -10.95
CA GLU A 341 -11.83 29.58 -9.89
C GLU A 341 -10.45 30.21 -10.15
N ARG A 342 -9.46 29.42 -10.58
CA ARG A 342 -8.11 29.91 -10.92
C ARG A 342 -8.13 30.86 -12.11
N ARG A 343 -8.89 30.55 -13.18
CA ARG A 343 -9.06 31.46 -14.33
C ARG A 343 -9.78 32.75 -13.94
N ILE A 344 -10.77 32.70 -13.04
CA ILE A 344 -11.48 33.88 -12.53
C ILE A 344 -10.55 34.76 -11.67
N LYS A 345 -9.79 34.17 -10.73
CA LYS A 345 -8.79 34.91 -9.93
C LYS A 345 -7.72 35.56 -10.82
N ASN A 346 -7.26 34.84 -11.84
CA ASN A 346 -6.25 35.32 -12.77
C ASN A 346 -6.82 36.12 -13.95
N HIS A 347 -8.14 36.42 -13.97
CA HIS A 347 -8.80 37.07 -15.11
C HIS A 347 -8.16 38.41 -15.46
N LEU A 348 -7.82 39.22 -14.45
CA LEU A 348 -7.21 40.53 -14.65
C LEU A 348 -5.82 40.44 -15.33
N ASP A 349 -4.98 39.51 -14.87
CA ASP A 349 -3.67 39.23 -15.48
C ASP A 349 -3.81 38.66 -16.90
N LEU A 350 -4.80 37.79 -17.12
CA LEU A 350 -5.11 37.25 -18.45
C LEU A 350 -5.62 38.32 -19.42
N ALA A 351 -6.40 39.29 -18.93
CA ALA A 351 -6.88 40.42 -19.71
C ALA A 351 -5.76 41.41 -20.04
N ALA A 352 -4.86 41.68 -19.08
CA ALA A 352 -3.70 42.55 -19.28
C ALA A 352 -2.66 41.97 -20.28
N LYS A 353 -2.56 40.64 -20.36
CA LYS A 353 -1.69 39.93 -21.33
C LYS A 353 -2.35 39.73 -22.70
N GLY A 354 -3.62 40.06 -22.87
CA GLY A 354 -4.33 39.96 -24.14
C GLY A 354 -3.94 41.08 -25.11
N PRO A 355 -4.05 40.86 -26.44
CA PRO A 355 -3.88 41.93 -27.41
C PRO A 355 -4.97 42.99 -27.24
N LEU A 356 -4.57 44.27 -27.30
CA LEU A 356 -5.50 45.40 -27.26
C LEU A 356 -6.53 45.27 -28.39
N ARG A 357 -7.82 45.34 -28.04
CA ARG A 357 -8.93 45.34 -28.99
C ARG A 357 -9.46 46.74 -29.16
N GLN A 358 -9.74 47.14 -30.41
CA GLN A 358 -10.40 48.41 -30.70
C GLN A 358 -11.84 48.38 -30.16
N THR A 359 -12.23 49.43 -29.45
CA THR A 359 -13.57 49.63 -28.89
C THR A 359 -14.16 50.95 -29.39
N PHE A 360 -15.41 50.95 -29.82
CA PHE A 360 -16.10 52.15 -30.28
C PHE A 360 -16.65 52.98 -29.10
N THR A 361 -16.58 54.31 -29.20
CA THR A 361 -17.07 55.26 -28.18
C THR A 361 -18.60 55.19 -27.98
N HIS A 362 -19.33 54.79 -29.02
CA HIS A 362 -20.78 54.58 -28.99
C HIS A 362 -21.11 53.19 -29.49
N ASN A 363 -22.24 52.64 -29.05
CA ASN A 363 -22.69 51.31 -29.46
C ASN A 363 -22.97 51.28 -30.98
N PRO A 364 -22.16 50.58 -31.81
CA PRO A 364 -22.33 50.60 -33.26
C PRO A 364 -23.61 49.88 -33.71
N LEU A 365 -24.21 49.05 -32.85
CA LEU A 365 -25.44 48.31 -33.14
C LEU A 365 -26.72 49.12 -32.88
N GLN A 366 -26.62 50.31 -32.28
CA GLN A 366 -27.78 51.19 -32.01
C GLN A 366 -27.93 52.34 -33.01
N GLN A 367 -27.03 52.46 -33.99
CA GLN A 367 -27.12 53.47 -35.05
C GLN A 367 -28.04 52.99 -36.19
N THR A 368 -29.35 53.01 -35.95
CA THR A 368 -30.31 53.07 -37.07
C THR A 368 -30.13 54.40 -37.78
N GLY A 369 -29.81 54.36 -39.09
CA GLY A 369 -29.33 55.52 -39.84
C GLY A 369 -30.32 56.70 -39.94
N PRO A 370 -29.83 57.90 -40.28
CA PRO A 370 -30.68 59.09 -40.40
C PRO A 370 -31.69 58.95 -41.55
N PRO A 371 -32.91 59.52 -41.42
CA PRO A 371 -33.89 59.49 -42.50
C PRO A 371 -33.38 60.30 -43.69
N LEU A 372 -33.51 59.73 -44.90
CA LEU A 372 -33.28 60.42 -46.16
C LEU A 372 -34.16 61.69 -46.21
N ALA A 373 -33.51 62.85 -46.22
CA ALA A 373 -34.19 64.14 -46.33
C ALA A 373 -34.76 64.30 -47.75
N ALA A 374 -36.03 63.91 -47.92
CA ALA A 374 -36.82 64.29 -49.08
C ALA A 374 -37.04 65.81 -49.06
N ALA A 375 -36.26 66.53 -49.87
CA ALA A 375 -36.42 67.97 -50.03
C ALA A 375 -37.66 68.28 -50.90
N SER A 376 -38.81 68.47 -50.27
CA SER A 376 -39.91 69.27 -50.84
C SER A 376 -40.91 69.74 -49.77
N ALA A 377 -41.10 71.06 -49.76
CA ALA A 377 -42.30 71.83 -49.41
C ALA A 377 -43.16 71.45 -48.17
N LYS A 378 -43.38 72.48 -47.32
CA LYS A 378 -44.69 72.92 -46.76
C LYS A 378 -45.82 71.86 -46.77
N ASP A 379 -46.39 71.45 -45.64
CA ASP A 379 -47.09 72.36 -44.72
C ASP A 379 -47.18 71.84 -43.27
N LYS A 380 -47.44 72.76 -42.33
CA LYS A 380 -47.86 72.47 -40.95
C LYS A 380 -49.39 72.36 -40.91
N PRO A 381 -49.96 71.46 -40.10
CA PRO A 381 -50.60 72.00 -38.89
C PRO A 381 -50.41 71.18 -37.60
N ALA A 382 -50.48 71.93 -36.50
CA ALA A 382 -50.90 71.59 -35.14
C ALA A 382 -50.97 70.11 -34.65
N SER A 383 -50.16 69.82 -33.63
CA SER A 383 -50.64 69.33 -32.31
C SER A 383 -51.64 68.14 -32.30
N GLY A 384 -51.15 66.94 -32.64
CA GLY A 384 -51.86 65.68 -32.35
C GLY A 384 -51.81 65.34 -30.85
N LYS A 385 -52.96 65.31 -30.18
CA LYS A 385 -53.08 65.13 -28.72
C LYS A 385 -52.98 63.66 -28.31
N ALA A 386 -52.53 63.41 -27.08
CA ALA A 386 -52.54 62.07 -26.50
C ALA A 386 -53.97 61.54 -26.27
N ARG A 387 -54.14 60.22 -26.44
CA ARG A 387 -55.36 59.38 -26.20
C ARG A 387 -56.34 59.24 -27.39
N PRO A 388 -56.00 58.43 -28.42
CA PRO A 388 -56.85 58.18 -29.60
C PRO A 388 -58.10 57.30 -29.35
N TRP A 389 -58.35 56.82 -28.12
CA TRP A 389 -59.49 55.96 -27.78
C TRP A 389 -60.74 56.73 -27.29
N LYS A 390 -60.75 58.06 -27.38
CA LYS A 390 -61.92 58.91 -27.06
C LYS A 390 -62.88 59.15 -28.22
N GLU A 391 -62.56 58.66 -29.43
CA GLU A 391 -63.36 58.89 -30.63
C GLU A 391 -64.07 57.62 -31.15
N THR A 392 -63.85 56.46 -30.51
CA THR A 392 -64.47 55.17 -30.87
C THR A 392 -65.42 54.61 -29.82
N ILE A 393 -65.50 55.23 -28.64
CA ILE A 393 -66.49 54.96 -27.60
C ILE A 393 -67.02 56.33 -27.17
N GLY A 394 -68.26 56.64 -27.60
CA GLY A 394 -68.88 57.97 -27.48
C GLY A 394 -69.11 58.43 -26.05
#